data_AF-A0A0M0JJ57-F1
#
_entry.id   AF-A0A0M0JJ57-F1
#
_cell.length_a   1.000
_cell.length_b   1.000
_cell.length_c   1.000
_cell.angle_alpha   90.00
_cell.angle_beta   90.00
_cell.angle_gamma   90.00
#
_symmetry.space_group_name_H-M   'P 1'
#
loop_
_entity.id
_entity.type
_entity.pdbx_description
1 polymer ?
#
loop_
_entity_poly.entity_id
_entity_poly.type
_entity_poly.pdbx_seq_one_letter_code
_entity_poly.pdbx_strand_id
1 'polypeptide(L)'
;MKSADGTITSRIEVHAYSCLLSEATGSVIETDEMAPEWFPIDAPPLPKMWADDEHWLPHVLSGMDVVGAFLFKDASTILSKRVEVLPPRRLEVDEQRSRRLCVDHLVYGVPGDLESAIDAFEALTGVRPAVGGVHKGLGTRNALVALGGPDDGSTGGQFGYFEILALDPAQQPERLWMAMDSVMARGEPRLVTWAADRSRAPGLESTSLEASIEAARQLGYDPGEVQHFARATADGATLKWKLAYRHYEESTLPVDGLVPFLIEWDPKSREAGMIPSSTAPRGIELLSLRAEAADPKAAAEALGAVGIDAADLLGDASAGGGTKVATRSGTGRGTGGTLYGR
;
A
#
# COMPACT_ATOMS: atom_id res chain seq x y z
N MET A 1 17.03 -4.98 -26.27
CA MET A 1 18.18 -4.99 -27.21
C MET A 1 17.93 -4.00 -28.35
N LYS A 2 18.98 -3.42 -28.94
CA LYS A 2 18.85 -2.47 -30.07
C LYS A 2 19.34 -3.11 -31.37
N SER A 3 18.49 -3.18 -32.38
CA SER A 3 18.86 -3.67 -33.72
C SER A 3 19.78 -2.68 -34.44
N ALA A 4 20.43 -3.13 -35.50
CA ALA A 4 21.40 -2.34 -36.28
C ALA A 4 20.82 -1.05 -36.90
N ASP A 5 19.50 -0.99 -37.10
CA ASP A 5 18.72 0.16 -37.58
C ASP A 5 18.31 1.14 -36.46
N GLY A 6 18.58 0.79 -35.21
CA GLY A 6 18.29 1.61 -34.03
C GLY A 6 16.97 1.31 -33.32
N THR A 7 16.19 0.34 -33.79
CA THR A 7 14.93 -0.07 -33.16
C THR A 7 15.18 -0.86 -31.86
N ILE A 8 14.41 -0.61 -30.81
CA ILE A 8 14.44 -1.43 -29.58
C ILE A 8 13.56 -2.66 -29.83
N THR A 9 14.18 -3.85 -29.85
CA THR A 9 13.50 -5.11 -30.20
C THR A 9 13.00 -5.89 -28.98
N SER A 10 13.46 -5.54 -27.78
CA SER A 10 13.06 -6.20 -26.52
C SER A 10 13.36 -5.32 -25.30
N ARG A 11 12.49 -5.41 -24.29
CA ARG A 11 12.64 -4.82 -22.95
C ARG A 11 12.64 -5.96 -21.94
N ILE A 12 13.58 -5.94 -21.01
CA ILE A 12 13.69 -6.89 -19.90
C ILE A 12 13.63 -6.06 -18.62
N GLU A 13 12.85 -6.52 -17.66
CA GLU A 13 12.76 -5.93 -16.33
C GLU A 13 13.30 -6.93 -15.32
N VAL A 14 14.28 -6.50 -14.53
CA VAL A 14 14.97 -7.35 -13.55
C VAL A 14 14.55 -6.91 -12.16
N HIS A 15 14.06 -7.86 -11.37
CA HIS A 15 13.67 -7.65 -9.97
C HIS A 15 14.49 -8.60 -9.09
N ALA A 16 15.25 -8.04 -8.14
CA ALA A 16 16.02 -8.81 -7.17
C ALA A 16 15.26 -8.88 -5.85
N TYR A 17 15.09 -10.09 -5.32
CA TYR A 17 14.46 -10.35 -4.03
C TYR A 17 15.43 -11.06 -3.10
N SER A 18 15.42 -10.71 -1.82
CA SER A 18 16.15 -11.45 -0.79
C SER A 18 15.15 -12.23 0.09
N CYS A 19 15.49 -13.47 0.44
CA CYS A 19 14.71 -14.26 1.39
C CYS A 19 15.64 -14.95 2.38
N LEU A 20 15.18 -15.15 3.62
CA LEU A 20 15.87 -15.98 4.60
C LEU A 20 15.46 -17.44 4.38
N LEU A 21 16.44 -18.28 4.04
CA LEU A 21 16.23 -19.69 3.73
C LEU A 21 15.94 -20.56 4.96
N SER A 22 15.96 -20.02 6.17
CA SER A 22 15.69 -20.79 7.40
C SER A 22 14.30 -21.43 7.42
N GLU A 23 13.39 -20.99 6.55
CA GLU A 23 12.00 -21.46 6.46
C GLU A 23 11.59 -21.94 5.06
N ALA A 24 12.51 -21.94 4.09
CA ALA A 24 12.20 -22.34 2.72
C ALA A 24 12.23 -23.87 2.55
N THR A 25 11.10 -24.48 2.19
CA THR A 25 11.00 -25.91 1.87
C THR A 25 11.04 -26.13 0.35
N GLY A 26 11.94 -26.98 -0.14
CA GLY A 26 12.00 -27.37 -1.54
C GLY A 26 13.42 -27.75 -1.99
N SER A 27 13.54 -28.29 -3.20
CA SER A 27 14.82 -28.49 -3.89
C SER A 27 14.95 -27.46 -4.99
N VAL A 28 16.12 -26.82 -5.07
CA VAL A 28 16.45 -25.93 -6.17
C VAL A 28 16.59 -26.76 -7.46
N ILE A 29 15.99 -26.30 -8.57
CA ILE A 29 15.98 -27.01 -9.86
C ILE A 29 16.53 -26.06 -10.93
N GLU A 30 17.40 -26.58 -11.80
CA GLU A 30 17.88 -25.90 -12.99
C GLU A 30 16.75 -25.68 -14.01
N THR A 31 16.76 -24.53 -14.68
CA THR A 31 15.85 -24.20 -15.78
C THR A 31 16.66 -23.85 -17.03
N ASP A 32 16.00 -23.77 -18.18
CA ASP A 32 16.62 -23.29 -19.43
C ASP A 32 17.20 -21.86 -19.31
N GLU A 33 16.77 -21.10 -18.29
CA GLU A 33 17.21 -19.74 -18.01
C GLU A 33 18.35 -19.68 -16.97
N MET A 34 18.41 -20.59 -16.01
CA MET A 34 19.34 -20.50 -14.88
C MET A 34 19.75 -21.88 -14.34
N ALA A 35 21.07 -22.07 -14.19
CA ALA A 35 21.68 -23.16 -13.43
C ALA A 35 22.10 -22.62 -12.04
N PRO A 36 21.27 -22.79 -11.00
CA PRO A 36 21.50 -22.17 -9.71
C PRO A 36 22.66 -22.83 -8.95
N GLU A 37 23.66 -22.03 -8.64
CA GLU A 37 24.84 -22.42 -7.85
C GLU A 37 25.01 -21.44 -6.68
N TRP A 38 25.47 -21.95 -5.54
CA TRP A 38 25.67 -21.16 -4.33
C TRP A 38 27.05 -20.49 -4.33
N PHE A 39 27.08 -19.17 -4.14
CA PHE A 39 28.31 -18.39 -4.00
C PHE A 39 28.29 -17.58 -2.70
N PRO A 40 29.45 -17.28 -2.10
CA PRO A 40 29.52 -16.30 -1.01
C PRO A 40 28.97 -14.95 -1.45
N ILE A 41 28.21 -14.29 -0.57
CA ILE A 41 27.56 -13.00 -0.86
C ILE A 41 28.57 -11.89 -1.19
N ASP A 42 29.78 -12.00 -0.65
CA ASP A 42 30.92 -11.11 -0.86
C ASP A 42 31.81 -11.52 -2.04
N ALA A 43 31.52 -12.65 -2.69
CA ALA A 43 32.26 -13.15 -3.85
C ALA A 43 31.32 -13.73 -4.93
N PRO A 44 30.35 -12.94 -5.46
CA PRO A 44 29.52 -13.38 -6.57
C PRO A 44 30.38 -13.59 -7.84
N PRO A 45 30.04 -14.55 -8.71
CA PRO A 45 30.83 -14.90 -9.89
C PRO A 45 30.59 -13.93 -11.05
N LEU A 46 30.65 -12.61 -10.81
CA LEU A 46 30.27 -11.55 -11.77
C LEU A 46 30.76 -11.77 -13.21
N PRO A 47 32.02 -12.23 -13.47
CA PRO A 47 32.49 -12.46 -14.84
C PRO A 47 31.74 -13.58 -15.60
N LYS A 48 31.00 -14.44 -14.91
CA LYS A 48 30.14 -15.49 -15.47
C LYS A 48 28.68 -15.06 -15.60
N MET A 49 28.33 -13.88 -15.09
CA MET A 49 26.97 -13.36 -15.05
C MET A 49 26.72 -12.40 -16.22
N TRP A 50 25.57 -11.72 -16.25
CA TRP A 50 25.30 -10.76 -17.31
C TRP A 50 26.19 -9.52 -17.15
N ALA A 51 26.50 -8.85 -18.26
CA ALA A 51 27.46 -7.76 -18.25
C ALA A 51 27.00 -6.53 -17.43
N ASP A 52 25.71 -6.41 -17.11
CA ASP A 52 25.20 -5.36 -16.22
C ASP A 52 25.29 -5.71 -14.74
N ASP A 53 25.35 -7.00 -14.38
CA ASP A 53 25.34 -7.45 -12.98
C ASP A 53 26.52 -6.86 -12.19
N GLU A 54 27.69 -6.70 -12.84
CA GLU A 54 28.85 -6.04 -12.23
C GLU A 54 28.62 -4.58 -11.83
N HIS A 55 27.56 -3.94 -12.35
CA HIS A 55 27.25 -2.53 -12.12
C HIS A 55 26.19 -2.28 -11.05
N TRP A 56 25.32 -3.25 -10.76
CA TRP A 56 24.21 -3.06 -9.82
C TRP A 56 24.22 -4.09 -8.68
N LEU A 57 24.62 -5.34 -8.94
CA LEU A 57 24.51 -6.42 -7.96
C LEU A 57 25.32 -6.17 -6.67
N PRO A 58 26.59 -5.69 -6.73
CA PRO A 58 27.36 -5.40 -5.50
C PRO A 58 26.70 -4.35 -4.59
N HIS A 59 26.00 -3.37 -5.17
CA HIS A 59 25.27 -2.37 -4.41
C HIS A 59 24.06 -2.98 -3.70
N VAL A 60 23.31 -3.85 -4.39
CA VAL A 60 22.19 -4.58 -3.78
C VAL A 60 22.67 -5.53 -2.67
N LEU A 61 23.76 -6.27 -2.91
CA LEU A 61 24.33 -7.19 -1.91
C LEU A 61 24.92 -6.47 -0.69
N SER A 62 25.33 -5.20 -0.83
CA SER A 62 25.71 -4.34 0.31
C SER A 62 24.53 -3.65 1.00
N GLY A 63 23.30 -3.93 0.56
CA GLY A 63 22.07 -3.44 1.16
C GLY A 63 21.58 -2.09 0.62
N MET A 64 22.15 -1.59 -0.48
CA MET A 64 21.72 -0.35 -1.14
C MET A 64 20.62 -0.63 -2.16
N ASP A 65 19.80 0.38 -2.46
CA ASP A 65 18.87 0.32 -3.59
C ASP A 65 19.57 0.82 -4.87
N VAL A 66 19.15 0.31 -6.03
CA VAL A 66 19.72 0.71 -7.32
C VAL A 66 18.62 0.97 -8.34
N VAL A 67 18.72 2.06 -9.07
CA VAL A 67 17.94 2.29 -10.30
C VAL A 67 18.90 2.27 -11.49
N GLY A 68 18.72 1.28 -12.37
CA GLY A 68 19.59 1.05 -13.51
C GLY A 68 18.84 1.12 -14.84
N ALA A 69 19.49 1.64 -15.87
CA ALA A 69 19.08 1.50 -17.26
C ALA A 69 20.29 1.14 -18.11
N PHE A 70 20.21 0.02 -18.82
CA PHE A 70 21.29 -0.51 -19.66
C PHE A 70 20.79 -0.72 -21.09
N LEU A 71 21.56 -0.23 -22.05
CA LEU A 71 21.33 -0.49 -23.47
C LEU A 71 22.35 -1.50 -23.96
N PHE A 72 21.88 -2.64 -24.46
CA PHE A 72 22.73 -3.71 -24.97
C PHE A 72 22.75 -3.77 -26.49
N LYS A 73 23.93 -4.05 -27.04
CA LYS A 73 24.11 -4.50 -28.43
C LYS A 73 23.83 -6.00 -28.55
N ASP A 74 24.34 -6.76 -27.59
CA ASP A 74 24.21 -8.21 -27.42
C ASP A 74 24.27 -8.54 -25.92
N ALA A 75 24.11 -9.80 -25.52
CA ALA A 75 24.08 -10.23 -24.12
C ALA A 75 25.35 -9.90 -23.30
N SER A 76 26.45 -9.50 -23.97
CA SER A 76 27.74 -9.21 -23.35
C SER A 76 28.21 -7.76 -23.50
N THR A 77 27.59 -6.98 -24.41
CA THR A 77 28.11 -5.66 -24.79
C THR A 77 27.12 -4.55 -24.45
N ILE A 78 27.48 -3.75 -23.44
CA ILE A 78 26.74 -2.54 -23.04
C ILE A 78 27.14 -1.34 -23.92
N LEU A 79 26.15 -0.73 -24.57
CA LEU A 79 26.27 0.49 -25.36
C LEU A 79 26.12 1.76 -24.53
N SER A 80 25.22 1.76 -23.55
CA SER A 80 25.08 2.85 -22.59
C SER A 80 24.55 2.32 -21.27
N LYS A 81 24.92 3.00 -20.18
CA LYS A 81 24.42 2.71 -18.85
C LYS A 81 24.13 3.98 -18.07
N ARG A 82 23.11 3.91 -17.24
CA ARG A 82 22.84 4.83 -16.14
C ARG A 82 22.58 3.97 -14.92
N VAL A 83 23.36 4.18 -13.87
CA VAL A 83 23.17 3.51 -12.58
C VAL A 83 23.15 4.58 -11.53
N GLU A 84 22.05 4.63 -10.78
CA GLU A 84 21.89 5.49 -9.63
C GLU A 84 21.82 4.61 -8.39
N VAL A 85 22.83 4.75 -7.52
CA VAL A 85 22.86 4.06 -6.22
C VAL A 85 22.15 4.95 -5.23
N LEU A 86 21.08 4.41 -4.67
CA LEU A 86 20.26 5.08 -3.67
C LEU A 86 20.67 4.54 -2.29
N PRO A 87 20.69 5.40 -1.25
CA PRO A 87 20.81 4.90 0.11
C PRO A 87 19.74 3.82 0.36
N PRO A 88 20.02 2.84 1.25
CA PRO A 88 19.08 1.76 1.52
C PRO A 88 17.72 2.38 1.87
N ARG A 89 16.67 2.14 1.08
CA ARG A 89 15.32 2.39 1.57
C ARG A 89 14.92 1.22 2.44
N ARG A 90 15.65 1.02 3.55
CA ARG A 90 15.03 0.32 4.67
C ARG A 90 13.89 1.22 5.11
N LEU A 91 12.67 0.78 4.83
CA LEU A 91 11.58 1.11 5.73
C LEU A 91 12.03 0.56 7.08
N GLU A 92 12.61 1.41 7.92
CA GLU A 92 12.71 1.11 9.33
C GLU A 92 11.27 0.90 9.80
N VAL A 93 10.97 -0.37 10.08
CA VAL A 93 9.66 -0.78 10.55
C VAL A 93 9.58 -0.39 12.01
N ASP A 94 9.00 0.76 12.27
CA ASP A 94 8.53 1.13 13.61
C ASP A 94 7.07 0.69 13.72
N GLU A 95 6.86 -0.52 14.24
CA GLU A 95 5.53 -1.09 14.43
C GLU A 95 4.67 -0.24 15.38
N GLN A 96 5.28 0.42 16.37
CA GLN A 96 4.53 1.25 17.31
C GLN A 96 4.01 2.52 16.64
N ARG A 97 4.81 3.12 15.75
CA ARG A 97 4.41 4.25 14.93
C ARG A 97 3.20 3.95 14.07
N SER A 98 3.21 2.82 13.37
CA SER A 98 2.06 2.37 12.56
C SER A 98 0.80 2.16 13.41
N ARG A 99 0.97 1.65 14.64
CA ARG A 99 -0.15 1.44 15.58
C ARG A 99 -0.75 2.75 16.08
N ARG A 100 0.04 3.81 16.26
CA ARG A 100 -0.43 5.15 16.68
C ARG A 100 -1.25 5.87 15.60
N LEU A 101 -1.00 5.54 14.33
CA LEU A 101 -1.82 6.04 13.21
C LEU A 101 -3.28 5.55 13.30
N CYS A 102 -3.52 4.40 13.95
CA CYS A 102 -4.83 3.76 14.08
C CYS A 102 -5.51 3.57 12.72
N VAL A 103 -4.75 3.06 11.75
CA VAL A 103 -5.25 2.75 10.41
C VAL A 103 -6.41 1.75 10.52
N ASP A 104 -7.58 2.17 10.01
CA ASP A 104 -8.71 1.29 9.79
C ASP A 104 -8.56 0.60 8.43
N HIS A 105 -8.31 1.39 7.38
CA HIS A 105 -7.98 0.83 6.07
C HIS A 105 -7.21 1.77 5.16
N LEU A 106 -6.58 1.16 4.15
CA LEU A 106 -5.90 1.81 3.04
C LEU A 106 -6.78 1.73 1.79
N VAL A 107 -6.95 2.84 1.07
CA VAL A 107 -7.74 2.89 -0.17
C VAL A 107 -6.81 2.96 -1.38
N TYR A 108 -6.71 1.86 -2.10
CA TYR A 108 -5.87 1.72 -3.29
C TYR A 108 -6.72 1.71 -4.55
N GLY A 109 -6.66 2.79 -5.31
CA GLY A 109 -7.43 2.95 -6.53
C GLY A 109 -6.66 2.41 -7.73
N VAL A 110 -7.38 1.72 -8.63
CA VAL A 110 -6.86 1.25 -9.91
C VAL A 110 -7.65 1.84 -11.08
N PRO A 111 -7.00 2.22 -12.19
CA PRO A 111 -7.68 2.70 -13.40
C PRO A 111 -8.26 1.56 -14.25
N GLY A 112 -7.82 0.32 -14.01
CA GLY A 112 -8.28 -0.89 -14.70
C GLY A 112 -9.49 -1.54 -14.03
N ASP A 113 -9.81 -2.76 -14.44
CA ASP A 113 -10.86 -3.55 -13.80
C ASP A 113 -10.41 -4.16 -12.46
N LEU A 114 -11.39 -4.49 -11.63
CA LEU A 114 -11.15 -4.99 -10.28
C LEU A 114 -10.51 -6.39 -10.32
N GLU A 115 -10.91 -7.24 -11.25
CA GLU A 115 -10.43 -8.62 -11.34
C GLU A 115 -8.93 -8.68 -11.65
N SER A 116 -8.47 -7.90 -12.64
CA SER A 116 -7.05 -7.76 -12.96
C SER A 116 -6.24 -7.25 -11.77
N ALA A 117 -6.80 -6.34 -10.98
CA ALA A 117 -6.14 -5.82 -9.77
C ALA A 117 -6.07 -6.85 -8.64
N ILE A 118 -7.11 -7.68 -8.47
CA ILE A 118 -7.10 -8.81 -7.53
C ILE A 118 -6.02 -9.81 -7.94
N ASP A 119 -5.93 -10.16 -9.22
CA ASP A 119 -4.94 -11.11 -9.74
C ASP A 119 -3.51 -10.58 -9.58
N ALA A 120 -3.29 -9.30 -9.87
CA ALA A 120 -1.98 -8.65 -9.66
C ALA A 120 -1.59 -8.62 -8.17
N PHE A 121 -2.56 -8.35 -7.28
CA PHE A 121 -2.33 -8.34 -5.84
C PHE A 121 -1.99 -9.75 -5.31
N GLU A 122 -2.71 -10.79 -5.75
CA GLU A 122 -2.42 -12.18 -5.38
C GLU A 122 -1.05 -12.62 -5.88
N ALA A 123 -0.70 -12.27 -7.13
CA ALA A 123 0.62 -12.59 -7.68
C ALA A 123 1.76 -11.95 -6.87
N LEU A 124 1.55 -10.72 -6.38
CA LEU A 124 2.55 -9.98 -5.60
C LEU A 124 2.67 -10.48 -4.14
N THR A 125 1.55 -10.85 -3.53
CA THR A 125 1.47 -11.04 -2.06
C THR A 125 1.23 -12.50 -1.65
N GLY A 126 0.77 -13.34 -2.57
CA GLY A 126 0.30 -14.69 -2.29
C GLY A 126 -1.07 -14.77 -1.60
N VAL A 127 -1.77 -13.64 -1.40
CA VAL A 127 -3.10 -13.61 -0.79
C VAL A 127 -4.09 -13.01 -1.78
N ARG A 128 -5.19 -13.72 -2.03
CA ARG A 128 -6.25 -13.26 -2.93
C ARG A 128 -7.24 -12.34 -2.21
N PRO A 129 -7.43 -11.08 -2.65
CA PRO A 129 -8.51 -10.23 -2.15
C PRO A 129 -9.89 -10.83 -2.42
N ALA A 130 -10.80 -10.70 -1.45
CA ALA A 130 -12.19 -11.06 -1.63
C ALA A 130 -12.97 -9.86 -2.17
N VAL A 131 -13.84 -10.09 -3.17
CA VAL A 131 -14.77 -9.05 -3.65
C VAL A 131 -15.65 -8.60 -2.49
N GLY A 132 -15.64 -7.30 -2.22
CA GLY A 132 -16.39 -6.71 -1.11
C GLY A 132 -17.82 -6.36 -1.53
N GLY A 133 -17.98 -5.31 -2.34
CA GLY A 133 -19.28 -4.83 -2.76
C GLY A 133 -19.21 -3.65 -3.71
N VAL A 134 -20.40 -3.09 -3.95
CA VAL A 134 -20.64 -1.98 -4.88
C VAL A 134 -21.14 -0.77 -4.11
N HIS A 135 -20.50 0.38 -4.31
CA HIS A 135 -20.94 1.68 -3.81
C HIS A 135 -22.02 2.24 -4.73
N LYS A 136 -23.27 1.84 -4.50
CA LYS A 136 -24.42 2.21 -5.34
C LYS A 136 -24.63 3.73 -5.37
N GLY A 137 -24.77 4.27 -6.57
CA GLY A 137 -24.86 5.72 -6.82
C GLY A 137 -23.52 6.45 -6.80
N LEU A 138 -22.41 5.75 -6.50
CA LEU A 138 -21.08 6.35 -6.32
C LEU A 138 -20.02 5.74 -7.26
N GLY A 139 -20.42 4.82 -8.15
CA GLY A 139 -19.62 4.44 -9.33
C GLY A 139 -18.43 3.54 -9.10
N THR A 140 -18.26 2.97 -7.91
CA THR A 140 -17.10 2.14 -7.59
C THR A 140 -17.50 0.81 -6.96
N ARG A 141 -16.60 -0.17 -7.09
CA ARG A 141 -16.67 -1.47 -6.42
C ARG A 141 -15.31 -1.84 -5.87
N ASN A 142 -15.29 -2.68 -4.83
CA ASN A 142 -14.08 -2.96 -4.08
C ASN A 142 -13.76 -4.46 -3.89
N ALA A 143 -12.50 -4.71 -3.57
CA ALA A 143 -12.01 -5.98 -3.05
C ALA A 143 -11.13 -5.73 -1.82
N LEU A 144 -11.12 -6.68 -0.89
CA LEU A 144 -10.66 -6.47 0.48
C LEU A 144 -9.68 -7.59 0.90
N VAL A 145 -8.62 -7.20 1.61
CA VAL A 145 -7.72 -8.11 2.34
C VAL A 145 -7.52 -7.57 3.75
N ALA A 146 -7.62 -8.42 4.76
CA ALA A 146 -7.35 -8.02 6.13
C ALA A 146 -5.85 -7.72 6.32
N LEU A 147 -5.56 -6.60 6.98
CA LEU A 147 -4.21 -6.20 7.39
C LEU A 147 -4.06 -6.50 8.87
N GLY A 148 -3.54 -7.68 9.16
CA GLY A 148 -3.08 -8.04 10.50
C GLY A 148 -2.50 -9.45 10.53
N GLY A 149 -1.50 -9.62 11.38
CA GLY A 149 -0.81 -10.88 11.61
C GLY A 149 -1.73 -11.99 12.16
N PRO A 150 -1.18 -13.18 12.43
CA PRO A 150 -1.94 -14.32 12.93
C PRO A 150 -2.78 -13.98 14.17
N ASP A 151 -3.92 -14.65 14.31
CA ASP A 151 -4.84 -14.51 15.45
C ASP A 151 -4.31 -15.29 16.67
N ASP A 152 -3.08 -15.00 17.06
CA ASP A 152 -2.35 -15.60 18.19
C ASP A 152 -2.12 -14.60 19.33
N GLY A 153 -2.73 -13.42 19.24
CA GLY A 153 -2.59 -12.33 20.20
C GLY A 153 -1.34 -11.46 20.01
N SER A 154 -0.42 -11.81 19.09
CA SER A 154 0.82 -11.05 18.85
C SER A 154 0.59 -9.65 18.26
N THR A 155 -0.54 -9.46 17.58
CA THR A 155 -0.92 -8.22 16.88
C THR A 155 -1.58 -7.18 17.78
N GLY A 156 -1.82 -7.50 19.05
CA GLY A 156 -2.51 -6.60 19.98
C GLY A 156 -3.93 -6.21 19.54
N GLY A 157 -4.60 -7.08 18.77
CA GLY A 157 -6.00 -6.88 18.35
C GLY A 157 -6.20 -5.81 17.27
N GLN A 158 -5.15 -5.42 16.56
CA GLN A 158 -5.21 -4.39 15.53
C GLN A 158 -5.33 -5.03 14.15
N PHE A 159 -6.55 -5.00 13.59
CA PHE A 159 -6.81 -5.44 12.23
C PHE A 159 -7.38 -4.27 11.45
N GLY A 160 -6.58 -3.75 10.52
CA GLY A 160 -7.10 -2.90 9.45
C GLY A 160 -7.43 -3.75 8.23
N TYR A 161 -7.69 -3.12 7.09
CA TYR A 161 -7.78 -3.82 5.81
C TYR A 161 -7.22 -2.99 4.65
N PHE A 162 -6.88 -3.67 3.56
CA PHE A 162 -6.47 -3.07 2.30
C PHE A 162 -7.67 -3.12 1.36
N GLU A 163 -8.14 -1.97 0.91
CA GLU A 163 -9.27 -1.83 -0.01
C GLU A 163 -8.75 -1.49 -1.40
N ILE A 164 -8.89 -2.43 -2.33
CA ILE A 164 -8.69 -2.18 -3.76
C ILE A 164 -10.00 -1.63 -4.31
N LEU A 165 -9.95 -0.47 -4.95
CA LEU A 165 -11.10 0.24 -5.49
C LEU A 165 -10.97 0.41 -7.01
N ALA A 166 -12.00 0.01 -7.74
CA ALA A 166 -12.09 0.16 -9.19
C ALA A 166 -13.45 0.75 -9.58
N LEU A 167 -13.57 1.24 -10.82
CA LEU A 167 -14.85 1.67 -11.36
C LEU A 167 -15.83 0.50 -11.44
N ASP A 168 -17.10 0.77 -11.15
CA ASP A 168 -18.20 -0.14 -11.47
C ASP A 168 -18.74 0.22 -12.86
N PRO A 169 -18.54 -0.64 -13.88
CA PRO A 169 -18.99 -0.35 -15.24
C PRO A 169 -20.52 -0.26 -15.38
N ALA A 170 -21.28 -0.75 -14.38
CA ALA A 170 -22.73 -0.65 -14.36
C ALA A 170 -23.25 0.73 -13.90
N GLN A 171 -22.36 1.65 -13.51
CA GLN A 171 -22.71 2.94 -12.94
C GLN A 171 -21.97 4.08 -13.64
N GLN A 172 -22.66 5.21 -13.80
CA GLN A 172 -22.09 6.46 -14.31
C GLN A 172 -22.59 7.62 -13.45
N PRO A 173 -22.10 7.75 -12.20
CA PRO A 173 -22.49 8.87 -11.36
C PRO A 173 -21.87 10.18 -11.87
N GLU A 174 -22.42 11.30 -11.44
CA GLU A 174 -21.82 12.63 -11.70
C GLU A 174 -20.45 12.78 -11.03
N ARG A 175 -20.24 12.06 -9.91
CA ARG A 175 -19.00 12.10 -9.14
C ARG A 175 -18.60 10.70 -8.68
N LEU A 176 -17.31 10.40 -8.78
CA LEU A 176 -16.80 9.10 -8.34
C LEU A 176 -16.46 9.09 -6.85
N TRP A 177 -16.79 7.97 -6.20
CA TRP A 177 -16.42 7.74 -4.81
C TRP A 177 -14.91 7.82 -4.60
N MET A 178 -14.50 8.22 -3.39
CA MET A 178 -13.10 8.20 -2.94
C MET A 178 -12.13 8.89 -3.90
N ALA A 179 -12.56 9.99 -4.53
CA ALA A 179 -11.74 10.76 -5.47
C ALA A 179 -11.12 9.89 -6.58
N MET A 180 -11.80 8.84 -7.02
CA MET A 180 -11.34 7.97 -8.11
C MET A 180 -11.12 8.74 -9.42
N ASP A 181 -11.74 9.91 -9.60
CA ASP A 181 -11.42 10.84 -10.68
C ASP A 181 -9.91 11.17 -10.74
N SER A 182 -9.23 11.27 -9.59
CA SER A 182 -7.78 11.51 -9.52
C SER A 182 -6.96 10.33 -10.04
N VAL A 183 -7.43 9.11 -9.82
CA VAL A 183 -6.81 7.86 -10.31
C VAL A 183 -7.00 7.77 -11.82
N MET A 184 -8.22 8.05 -12.30
CA MET A 184 -8.53 8.04 -13.72
C MET A 184 -7.74 9.12 -14.49
N ALA A 185 -7.59 10.31 -13.92
CA ALA A 185 -6.83 11.39 -14.54
C ALA A 185 -5.33 11.07 -14.66
N ARG A 186 -4.76 10.35 -13.68
CA ARG A 186 -3.36 9.90 -13.72
C ARG A 186 -3.14 8.67 -14.60
N GLY A 187 -4.14 7.81 -14.72
CA GLY A 187 -4.08 6.59 -15.53
C GLY A 187 -3.19 5.49 -14.93
N GLU A 188 -2.83 5.59 -13.65
CA GLU A 188 -2.00 4.60 -12.94
C GLU A 188 -2.58 4.27 -11.56
N PRO A 189 -2.38 3.03 -11.05
CA PRO A 189 -2.77 2.66 -9.69
C PRO A 189 -2.07 3.51 -8.62
N ARG A 190 -2.78 3.88 -7.56
CA ARG A 190 -2.20 4.61 -6.43
C ARG A 190 -2.94 4.39 -5.12
N LEU A 191 -2.24 4.60 -4.01
CA LEU A 191 -2.90 4.79 -2.73
C LEU A 191 -3.54 6.18 -2.71
N VAL A 192 -4.87 6.21 -2.74
CA VAL A 192 -5.65 7.43 -2.91
C VAL A 192 -5.78 8.17 -1.59
N THR A 193 -6.09 7.43 -0.53
CA THR A 193 -6.22 7.94 0.83
C THR A 193 -6.25 6.75 1.80
N TRP A 194 -6.56 7.01 3.06
CA TRP A 194 -6.69 6.02 4.10
C TRP A 194 -7.70 6.51 5.15
N ALA A 195 -8.20 5.57 5.95
CA ALA A 195 -9.14 5.83 7.02
C ALA A 195 -8.48 5.62 8.38
N ALA A 196 -8.81 6.50 9.33
CA ALA A 196 -8.39 6.39 10.72
C ALA A 196 -9.61 6.23 11.63
N ASP A 197 -9.56 5.21 12.49
CA ASP A 197 -10.48 5.08 13.61
C ASP A 197 -9.80 5.62 14.87
N ARG A 198 -10.13 6.87 15.22
CA ARG A 198 -9.49 7.55 16.36
C ARG A 198 -9.92 7.00 17.71
N SER A 199 -11.03 6.25 17.79
CA SER A 199 -11.42 5.56 19.02
C SER A 199 -10.43 4.44 19.41
N ARG A 200 -9.54 4.04 18.49
CA ARG A 200 -8.48 3.07 18.77
C ARG A 200 -7.18 3.71 19.29
N ALA A 201 -7.10 5.04 19.31
CA ALA A 201 -5.91 5.73 19.78
C ALA A 201 -5.87 5.75 21.31
N PRO A 202 -4.69 5.53 21.92
CA PRO A 202 -4.54 5.58 23.38
C PRO A 202 -5.07 6.89 23.96
N GLY A 203 -5.99 6.80 24.92
CA GLY A 203 -6.61 7.96 25.58
C GLY A 203 -7.79 8.58 24.82
N LEU A 204 -8.16 8.04 23.65
CA LEU A 204 -9.33 8.47 22.87
C LEU A 204 -10.40 7.36 22.76
N GLU A 205 -10.34 6.33 23.59
CA GLU A 205 -11.20 5.14 23.50
C GLU A 205 -12.70 5.43 23.68
N SER A 206 -13.01 6.53 24.38
CA SER A 206 -14.38 7.01 24.59
C SER A 206 -14.75 8.20 23.70
N THR A 207 -13.86 8.64 22.81
CA THR A 207 -14.08 9.78 21.91
C THR A 207 -14.85 9.31 20.69
N SER A 208 -16.01 9.92 20.44
CA SER A 208 -16.80 9.65 19.24
C SER A 208 -16.22 10.34 18.00
N LEU A 209 -16.67 9.90 16.83
CA LEU A 209 -16.39 10.54 15.54
C LEU A 209 -16.76 12.03 15.56
N GLU A 210 -17.94 12.38 16.08
CA GLU A 210 -18.42 13.77 16.16
C GLU A 210 -17.51 14.64 17.02
N ALA A 211 -17.07 14.12 18.17
CA ALA A 211 -16.13 14.82 19.04
C ALA A 211 -14.76 15.03 18.36
N SER A 212 -14.30 14.04 17.59
CA SER A 212 -13.07 14.16 16.80
C SER A 212 -13.18 15.21 15.70
N ILE A 213 -14.33 15.28 15.02
CA ILE A 213 -14.62 16.30 13.99
C ILE A 213 -14.65 17.70 14.61
N GLU A 214 -15.33 17.86 15.73
CA GLU A 214 -15.42 19.15 16.43
C GLU A 214 -14.04 19.62 16.91
N ALA A 215 -13.22 18.73 17.47
CA ALA A 215 -11.84 19.05 17.86
C ALA A 215 -10.99 19.49 16.65
N ALA A 216 -11.12 18.82 15.51
CA ALA A 216 -10.42 19.20 14.29
C ALA A 216 -10.84 20.59 13.80
N ARG A 217 -12.15 20.89 13.84
CA ARG A 217 -12.71 22.19 13.43
C ARG A 217 -12.20 23.34 14.29
N GLN A 218 -12.06 23.11 15.59
CA GLN A 218 -11.45 24.08 16.52
C GLN A 218 -9.97 24.36 16.20
N LEU A 219 -9.30 23.41 15.54
CA LEU A 219 -7.91 23.54 15.06
C LEU A 219 -7.84 24.01 13.60
N GLY A 220 -8.96 24.42 12.99
CA GLY A 220 -9.02 25.01 11.65
C GLY A 220 -9.06 24.01 10.50
N TYR A 221 -9.21 22.70 10.78
CA TYR A 221 -9.41 21.67 9.76
C TYR A 221 -10.82 21.10 9.88
N ASP A 222 -11.54 20.97 8.77
CA ASP A 222 -12.88 20.41 8.78
C ASP A 222 -12.92 19.09 8.01
N PRO A 223 -12.99 17.95 8.72
CA PRO A 223 -13.10 16.61 8.12
C PRO A 223 -14.38 16.39 7.30
N GLY A 224 -15.37 17.26 7.44
CA GLY A 224 -16.68 17.16 6.79
C GLY A 224 -17.78 16.64 7.70
N GLU A 225 -18.97 16.55 7.14
CA GLU A 225 -20.17 16.09 7.86
C GLU A 225 -20.19 14.58 8.07
N VAL A 226 -20.86 14.14 9.13
CA VAL A 226 -21.03 12.72 9.44
C VAL A 226 -22.03 12.08 8.48
N GLN A 227 -21.56 11.06 7.77
CA GLN A 227 -22.37 10.24 6.87
C GLN A 227 -22.56 8.85 7.46
N HIS A 228 -23.79 8.35 7.41
CA HIS A 228 -24.17 7.05 7.97
C HIS A 228 -24.37 6.03 6.87
N PHE A 229 -23.79 4.84 7.06
CA PHE A 229 -23.86 3.75 6.11
C PHE A 229 -24.29 2.46 6.78
N ALA A 230 -24.99 1.63 6.02
CA ALA A 230 -25.39 0.31 6.44
C ALA A 230 -25.47 -0.64 5.24
N ARG A 231 -25.07 -1.89 5.43
CA ARG A 231 -25.30 -2.96 4.46
C ARG A 231 -25.69 -4.26 5.14
N ALA A 232 -26.53 -5.04 4.46
CA ALA A 232 -26.84 -6.40 4.89
C ALA A 232 -25.62 -7.30 4.67
N THR A 233 -25.33 -8.16 5.64
CA THR A 233 -24.34 -9.23 5.55
C THR A 233 -24.99 -10.50 4.99
N ALA A 234 -24.17 -11.47 4.58
CA ALA A 234 -24.65 -12.71 3.96
C ALA A 234 -25.56 -13.56 4.88
N ASP A 235 -25.37 -13.44 6.19
CA ASP A 235 -26.17 -14.09 7.24
C ASP A 235 -27.43 -13.31 7.65
N GLY A 236 -27.72 -12.18 6.97
CA GLY A 236 -28.90 -11.35 7.22
C GLY A 236 -28.75 -10.35 8.37
N ALA A 237 -27.59 -10.29 9.04
CA ALA A 237 -27.29 -9.20 9.96
C ALA A 237 -27.06 -7.87 9.20
N THR A 238 -26.90 -6.77 9.93
CA THR A 238 -26.65 -5.45 9.34
C THR A 238 -25.36 -4.87 9.88
N LEU A 239 -24.38 -4.72 8.99
CA LEU A 239 -23.13 -4.00 9.25
C LEU A 239 -23.40 -2.50 9.13
N LYS A 240 -22.97 -1.72 10.13
CA LYS A 240 -23.14 -0.26 10.17
C LYS A 240 -21.85 0.46 10.51
N TRP A 241 -21.69 1.64 9.93
CA TRP A 241 -20.60 2.55 10.24
C TRP A 241 -21.01 3.97 9.93
N LYS A 242 -20.24 4.92 10.46
CA LYS A 242 -20.30 6.33 10.07
C LYS A 242 -18.90 6.80 9.73
N LEU A 243 -18.81 7.79 8.86
CA LEU A 243 -17.55 8.42 8.47
C LEU A 243 -17.72 9.92 8.24
N ALA A 244 -16.63 10.67 8.32
CA ALA A 244 -16.54 12.04 7.84
C ALA A 244 -15.48 12.11 6.74
N TYR A 245 -15.94 12.47 5.54
CA TYR A 245 -15.14 12.50 4.32
C TYR A 245 -15.55 13.66 3.42
N ARG A 246 -15.02 14.86 3.71
CA ARG A 246 -15.31 16.09 2.96
C ARG A 246 -14.90 16.04 1.48
N HIS A 247 -13.92 15.23 1.13
CA HIS A 247 -13.35 15.20 -0.23
C HIS A 247 -14.30 14.64 -1.28
N TYR A 248 -15.38 13.98 -0.84
CA TYR A 248 -16.50 13.69 -1.71
C TYR A 248 -17.22 14.95 -2.20
N GLU A 249 -17.14 16.09 -1.53
CA GLU A 249 -17.82 17.35 -1.91
C GLU A 249 -16.93 18.34 -2.66
N GLU A 250 -15.62 18.32 -2.43
CA GLU A 250 -14.69 19.30 -3.01
C GLU A 250 -13.80 18.78 -4.15
N SER A 251 -13.94 17.50 -4.53
CA SER A 251 -13.15 16.83 -5.61
C SER A 251 -11.63 16.95 -5.45
N THR A 252 -11.15 17.39 -4.29
CA THR A 252 -9.74 17.54 -3.95
C THR A 252 -9.48 16.83 -2.64
N LEU A 253 -8.48 15.96 -2.64
CA LEU A 253 -8.03 15.29 -1.44
C LEU A 253 -7.17 16.27 -0.62
N PRO A 254 -7.30 16.28 0.71
CA PRO A 254 -6.56 17.19 1.57
C PRO A 254 -5.10 16.76 1.53
N VAL A 255 -4.23 17.69 1.14
CA VAL A 255 -2.79 17.41 1.03
C VAL A 255 -2.53 16.17 0.15
N ASP A 256 -3.23 16.04 -0.99
CA ASP A 256 -3.14 14.91 -1.94
C ASP A 256 -3.38 13.53 -1.30
N GLY A 257 -4.28 13.45 -0.31
CA GLY A 257 -4.74 12.19 0.28
C GLY A 257 -3.95 11.76 1.51
N LEU A 258 -3.02 12.59 1.98
CA LEU A 258 -2.20 12.30 3.16
C LEU A 258 -2.99 12.36 4.47
N VAL A 259 -3.95 13.27 4.58
CA VAL A 259 -4.79 13.37 5.78
C VAL A 259 -5.91 12.33 5.65
N PRO A 260 -6.07 11.42 6.63
CA PRO A 260 -7.10 10.40 6.55
C PRO A 260 -8.49 10.99 6.71
N PHE A 261 -9.46 10.27 6.19
CA PHE A 261 -10.83 10.47 6.61
C PHE A 261 -11.11 9.68 7.90
N LEU A 262 -12.08 10.15 8.66
CA LEU A 262 -12.39 9.57 9.97
C LEU A 262 -13.53 8.58 9.83
N ILE A 263 -13.40 7.41 10.46
CA ILE A 263 -14.41 6.35 10.44
C ILE A 263 -14.66 5.84 11.86
N GLU A 264 -15.92 5.50 12.14
CA GLU A 264 -16.32 4.79 13.35
C GLU A 264 -17.28 3.66 12.96
N TRP A 265 -16.90 2.43 13.31
CA TRP A 265 -17.76 1.27 13.16
C TRP A 265 -18.75 1.21 14.31
N ASP A 266 -19.98 0.79 14.02
CA ASP A 266 -20.96 0.52 15.06
C ASP A 266 -20.42 -0.55 16.03
N PRO A 267 -20.46 -0.33 17.36
CA PRO A 267 -19.88 -1.26 18.33
C PRO A 267 -20.42 -2.68 18.21
N LYS A 268 -21.71 -2.86 17.94
CA LYS A 268 -22.29 -4.20 17.75
C LYS A 268 -21.77 -4.88 16.50
N SER A 269 -21.56 -4.11 15.43
CA SER A 269 -20.95 -4.62 14.20
C SER A 269 -19.52 -5.10 14.41
N ARG A 270 -18.75 -4.38 15.24
CA ARG A 270 -17.39 -4.73 15.61
C ARG A 270 -17.33 -5.93 16.55
N GLU A 271 -18.12 -5.94 17.62
CA GLU A 271 -18.20 -7.04 18.60
C GLU A 271 -18.63 -8.36 17.95
N ALA A 272 -19.52 -8.30 16.96
CA ALA A 272 -19.94 -9.46 16.20
C ALA A 272 -18.91 -9.94 15.15
N GLY A 273 -17.76 -9.28 15.01
CA GLY A 273 -16.72 -9.64 14.04
C GLY A 273 -17.15 -9.46 12.58
N MET A 274 -18.12 -8.58 12.30
CA MET A 274 -18.68 -8.40 10.95
C MET A 274 -17.91 -7.39 10.09
N ILE A 275 -16.95 -6.67 10.67
CA ILE A 275 -16.19 -5.63 9.98
C ILE A 275 -15.20 -6.25 8.97
N PRO A 276 -14.82 -5.53 7.90
CA PRO A 276 -13.94 -6.06 6.86
C PRO A 276 -12.62 -6.62 7.39
N SER A 277 -12.01 -5.99 8.39
CA SER A 277 -10.76 -6.48 8.98
C SER A 277 -10.88 -7.82 9.72
N SER A 278 -12.10 -8.24 10.05
CA SER A 278 -12.38 -9.55 10.65
C SER A 278 -12.75 -10.61 9.61
N THR A 279 -13.39 -10.20 8.51
CA THR A 279 -14.03 -11.09 7.53
C THR A 279 -13.26 -11.27 6.23
N ALA A 280 -12.41 -10.30 5.86
CA ALA A 280 -11.62 -10.37 4.64
C ALA A 280 -10.51 -11.45 4.74
N PRO A 281 -10.05 -11.99 3.60
CA PRO A 281 -8.92 -12.92 3.56
C PRO A 281 -7.71 -12.37 4.32
N ARG A 282 -7.07 -13.24 5.10
CA ARG A 282 -5.89 -12.93 5.91
C ARG A 282 -4.62 -13.44 5.23
N GLY A 283 -3.48 -13.11 5.84
CA GLY A 283 -2.17 -13.57 5.39
C GLY A 283 -1.23 -12.42 5.01
N ILE A 284 -1.65 -11.17 5.24
CA ILE A 284 -0.82 -9.97 5.10
C ILE A 284 -0.91 -9.13 6.37
N GLU A 285 0.22 -8.59 6.79
CA GLU A 285 0.32 -7.66 7.91
C GLU A 285 0.83 -6.30 7.44
N LEU A 286 0.23 -5.22 7.94
CA LEU A 286 0.74 -3.85 7.76
C LEU A 286 1.88 -3.60 8.75
N LEU A 287 3.09 -3.41 8.23
CA LEU A 287 4.27 -3.13 9.04
C LEU A 287 4.48 -1.64 9.22
N SER A 288 4.41 -0.88 8.12
CA SER A 288 4.57 0.57 8.14
C SER A 288 3.78 1.29 7.07
N LEU A 289 3.22 2.44 7.45
CA LEU A 289 2.70 3.46 6.55
C LEU A 289 3.58 4.70 6.68
N ARG A 290 4.15 5.17 5.56
CA ARG A 290 4.90 6.42 5.51
C ARG A 290 4.46 7.25 4.32
N ALA A 291 4.56 8.56 4.42
CA ALA A 291 4.23 9.43 3.31
C ALA A 291 5.17 10.62 3.18
N GLU A 292 5.24 11.17 1.99
CA GLU A 292 6.02 12.36 1.69
C GLU A 292 5.08 13.46 1.21
N ALA A 293 5.17 14.63 1.84
CA ALA A 293 4.32 15.77 1.56
C ALA A 293 5.07 16.83 0.76
N ALA A 294 4.43 17.36 -0.29
CA ALA A 294 4.95 18.53 -1.02
C ALA A 294 5.02 19.78 -0.12
N ASP A 295 4.05 19.92 0.80
CA ASP A 295 4.06 20.91 1.88
C ASP A 295 3.96 20.18 3.23
N PRO A 296 5.10 19.82 3.85
CA PRO A 296 5.13 19.13 5.13
C PRO A 296 4.49 19.93 6.27
N LYS A 297 4.49 21.26 6.20
CA LYS A 297 3.91 22.11 7.24
C LYS A 297 2.38 22.02 7.18
N ALA A 298 1.79 22.23 6.01
CA ALA A 298 0.34 22.08 5.82
C ALA A 298 -0.12 20.64 6.15
N ALA A 299 0.66 19.64 5.77
CA ALA A 299 0.42 18.25 6.14
C ALA A 299 0.40 18.06 7.67
N ALA A 300 1.39 18.59 8.37
CA ALA A 300 1.51 18.44 9.81
C ALA A 300 0.38 19.15 10.57
N GLU A 301 -0.01 20.35 10.15
CA GLU A 301 -1.13 21.09 10.72
C GLU A 301 -2.45 20.32 10.57
N ALA A 302 -2.74 19.79 9.37
CA ALA A 302 -3.96 19.05 9.12
C ALA A 302 -3.98 17.66 9.78
N LEU A 303 -2.86 16.93 9.81
CA LEU A 303 -2.73 15.67 10.55
C LEU A 303 -2.91 15.89 12.06
N GLY A 304 -2.27 16.93 12.60
CA GLY A 304 -2.39 17.30 14.00
C GLY A 304 -3.84 17.64 14.39
N ALA A 305 -4.58 18.30 13.49
CA ALA A 305 -5.99 18.62 13.72
C ALA A 305 -6.88 17.38 13.86
N VAL A 306 -6.58 16.29 13.15
CA VAL A 306 -7.28 15.00 13.31
C VAL A 306 -6.65 14.08 14.38
N GLY A 307 -5.75 14.63 15.18
CA GLY A 307 -5.12 13.95 16.31
C GLY A 307 -4.05 12.93 15.91
N ILE A 308 -3.39 13.12 14.77
CA ILE A 308 -2.28 12.30 14.29
C ILE A 308 -0.98 13.10 14.35
N ASP A 309 0.05 12.54 14.98
CA ASP A 309 1.38 13.12 14.95
C ASP A 309 1.96 12.99 13.54
N ALA A 310 2.35 14.11 12.93
CA ALA A 310 2.94 14.14 11.61
C ALA A 310 4.25 13.33 11.56
N ALA A 311 4.99 13.24 12.67
CA ALA A 311 6.18 12.40 12.76
C ALA A 311 5.85 10.91 12.57
N ASP A 312 4.62 10.48 12.91
CA ASP A 312 4.15 9.11 12.73
C ASP A 312 3.81 8.78 11.26
N LEU A 313 3.58 9.76 10.39
CA LEU A 313 3.32 9.52 8.96
C LEU A 313 4.48 9.97 8.05
N LEU A 314 5.05 11.14 8.29
CA LEU A 314 6.05 11.75 7.40
C LEU A 314 7.48 11.29 7.69
N GLY A 315 7.81 11.00 8.95
CA GLY A 315 9.16 10.63 9.38
C GLY A 315 10.18 11.76 9.23
N ASP A 316 11.47 11.44 9.37
CA ASP A 316 12.54 12.40 9.11
C ASP A 316 12.64 12.63 7.59
N ALA A 317 12.34 13.85 7.16
CA ALA A 317 12.17 14.22 5.76
C ALA A 317 13.35 13.75 4.87
N SER A 318 13.10 12.79 3.98
CA SER A 318 13.96 12.54 2.83
C SER A 318 13.22 12.90 1.56
N ALA A 319 13.83 13.73 0.71
CA ALA A 319 13.24 14.28 -0.49
C ALA A 319 12.74 13.20 -1.46
N GLY A 320 11.44 13.24 -1.73
CA GLY A 320 10.67 12.43 -2.66
C GLY A 320 9.20 12.83 -2.49
N GLY A 321 8.32 12.47 -3.42
CA GLY A 321 6.87 12.56 -3.21
C GLY A 321 6.25 11.17 -3.26
N GLY A 322 5.24 10.90 -2.44
CA GLY A 322 4.45 9.67 -2.49
C GLY A 322 4.17 9.03 -1.12
N THR A 323 3.21 8.10 -1.09
CA THR A 323 2.87 7.29 0.09
C THR A 323 3.38 5.86 -0.10
N LYS A 324 4.04 5.33 0.92
CA LYS A 324 4.70 4.02 0.92
C LYS A 324 4.06 3.12 1.98
N VAL A 325 3.73 1.91 1.58
CA VAL A 325 3.16 0.88 2.46
C VAL A 325 4.10 -0.32 2.46
N ALA A 326 4.60 -0.71 3.63
CA ALA A 326 5.28 -2.00 3.79
C ALA A 326 4.33 -3.02 4.39
N THR A 327 4.31 -4.19 3.76
CA THR A 327 3.55 -5.34 4.22
C THR A 327 4.40 -6.61 4.29
N ARG A 328 4.00 -7.54 5.16
CA ARG A 328 4.58 -8.89 5.27
C ARG A 328 3.53 -9.94 4.96
N SER A 329 3.83 -10.87 4.06
CA SER A 329 2.97 -12.03 3.80
C SER A 329 3.31 -13.20 4.73
N GLY A 330 2.29 -13.90 5.22
CA GLY A 330 2.40 -15.02 6.16
C GLY A 330 2.52 -16.40 5.51
N THR A 331 2.61 -16.49 4.18
CA THR A 331 2.56 -17.76 3.43
C THR A 331 3.88 -18.55 3.43
N GLY A 332 4.78 -18.32 4.39
CA GLY A 332 6.13 -18.96 4.43
C GLY A 332 7.06 -18.54 3.28
N ARG A 333 6.57 -17.74 2.33
CA ARG A 333 7.37 -17.00 1.37
C ARG A 333 7.68 -15.66 2.02
N GLY A 334 8.88 -15.50 2.58
CA GLY A 334 9.34 -14.28 3.26
C GLY A 334 9.51 -13.07 2.33
N THR A 335 8.52 -12.75 1.49
CA THR A 335 8.52 -11.59 0.62
C THR A 335 7.85 -10.43 1.35
N GLY A 336 8.65 -9.57 1.98
CA GLY A 336 8.19 -8.23 2.33
C GLY A 336 7.87 -7.46 1.03
N GLY A 337 6.63 -7.03 0.87
CA GLY A 337 6.19 -6.25 -0.28
C GLY A 337 6.11 -4.77 0.07
N THR A 338 6.73 -3.91 -0.73
CA THR A 338 6.52 -2.45 -0.64
C THR A 338 5.61 -2.01 -1.78
N LEU A 339 4.42 -1.53 -1.45
CA LEU A 339 3.53 -0.85 -2.39
C LEU A 339 3.90 0.64 -2.40
N TYR A 340 4.27 1.14 -3.58
CA TYR A 340 4.55 2.55 -3.80
C TYR A 340 3.33 3.21 -4.43
N GLY A 341 2.82 4.28 -3.82
CA GLY A 341 1.89 5.21 -4.45
C GLY A 341 2.62 6.52 -4.78
N ARG A 342 2.48 7.01 -6.02
CA ARG A 342 2.85 8.37 -6.43
C ARG A 342 1.63 9.30 -6.50
#